data_AF-A0A4Y8Q0E6-F1
#
_entry.id   AF-A0A4Y8Q0E6-F1
#
_cell.length_a   1.000
_cell.length_b   1.000
_cell.length_c   1.000
_cell.angle_alpha   90.00
_cell.angle_beta   90.00
_cell.angle_gamma   90.00
#
_symmetry.space_group_name_H-M   'P 1'
#
loop_
_entity.id
_entity.type
_entity.pdbx_description
1 polymer ?
#
loop_
_entity_poly.entity_id
_entity_poly.type
_entity_poly.pdbx_seq_one_letter_code
_entity_poly.pdbx_strand_id
1 'polypeptide(L)'
;MIGTADQLNQLRKYPTAYFVLNADIDLGASSYATGWTPISSFRGALNGQGHTISGLKIVGAGTNVGMFGMTSAAASIGNLVIKK
;
A
#
# COMPACT_ATOMS: atom_id res chain seq x y z
N MET A 1 5.56 -8.58 8.48
CA MET A 1 5.47 -9.26 7.17
C MET A 1 4.08 -9.05 6.61
N ILE A 2 3.97 -8.85 5.30
CA ILE A 2 2.72 -8.53 4.60
C ILE A 2 2.61 -9.44 3.37
N GLY A 3 1.65 -10.37 3.39
CA GLY A 3 1.42 -11.34 2.32
C GLY A 3 -0.04 -11.40 1.87
N THR A 4 -0.91 -10.56 2.42
CA THR A 4 -2.31 -10.47 2.02
C THR A 4 -2.76 -9.02 1.91
N ALA A 5 -3.84 -8.81 1.15
CA ALA A 5 -4.46 -7.49 1.02
C ALA A 5 -4.92 -6.93 2.38
N ASP A 6 -5.41 -7.76 3.30
CA ASP A 6 -5.83 -7.33 4.63
C ASP A 6 -4.66 -6.95 5.55
N GLN A 7 -3.53 -7.64 5.43
CA GLN A 7 -2.31 -7.26 6.11
C GLN A 7 -1.76 -5.94 5.55
N LEU A 8 -1.77 -5.78 4.22
CA LEU A 8 -1.41 -4.51 3.57
C LEU A 8 -2.30 -3.38 4.07
N ASN A 9 -3.58 -3.66 4.25
CA ASN A 9 -4.54 -2.70 4.77
C ASN A 9 -4.23 -2.26 6.22
N GLN A 10 -3.53 -3.08 7.02
CA GLN A 10 -3.14 -2.73 8.40
C GLN A 10 -2.03 -1.67 8.47
N LEU A 11 -1.33 -1.35 7.37
CA LEU A 11 -0.32 -0.27 7.37
C LEU A 11 -0.87 1.05 7.93
N ARG A 12 -2.16 1.32 7.68
CA ARG A 12 -2.86 2.52 8.19
C ARG A 12 -2.91 2.59 9.73
N LYS A 13 -2.78 1.46 10.42
CA LYS A 13 -2.80 1.38 11.90
C LYS A 13 -1.42 1.55 12.54
N TYR A 14 -0.34 1.32 11.79
CA TYR A 14 1.02 1.43 12.29
C TYR A 14 1.87 2.30 11.34
N PRO A 15 1.58 3.61 11.27
CA PRO A 15 2.11 4.49 10.23
C PRO A 15 3.63 4.70 10.29
N THR A 16 4.30 4.34 11.40
CA THR A 16 5.76 4.48 11.61
C THR A 16 6.51 3.15 11.58
N ALA A 17 5.83 2.03 11.41
CA ALA A 17 6.45 0.71 11.50
C ALA A 17 7.27 0.34 10.24
N TYR A 18 8.11 -0.69 10.39
CA TYR A 18 8.83 -1.32 9.29
C TYR A 18 8.04 -2.53 8.77
N PHE A 19 7.73 -2.52 7.48
CA PHE A 19 6.98 -3.54 6.79
C PHE A 19 7.78 -4.14 5.66
N VAL A 20 7.52 -5.42 5.42
CA VAL A 20 8.17 -6.21 4.36
C VAL A 20 7.10 -7.02 3.66
N LEU A 21 7.04 -6.92 2.33
CA LEU A 21 6.22 -7.83 1.53
C LEU A 21 6.88 -9.21 1.47
N ASN A 22 6.09 -10.27 1.58
CA ASN A 22 6.55 -11.66 1.43
C ASN A 22 5.73 -12.46 0.41
N ALA A 23 4.86 -11.78 -0.33
CA ALA A 23 4.11 -12.30 -1.45
C ALA A 23 3.69 -11.15 -2.36
N ASP A 24 3.34 -11.48 -3.60
CA ASP A 24 2.56 -10.58 -4.45
C ASP A 24 1.15 -10.43 -3.88
N ILE A 25 0.58 -9.24 -4.02
CA ILE A 25 -0.72 -8.89 -3.43
C ILE A 25 -1.66 -8.42 -4.54
N ASP A 26 -2.74 -9.16 -4.74
CA ASP A 26 -3.79 -8.78 -5.68
C ASP A 26 -4.96 -8.11 -4.97
N LEU A 27 -5.10 -6.79 -5.13
CA LEU A 27 -6.24 -6.02 -4.62
C LEU A 27 -7.50 -6.23 -5.48
N GLY A 28 -7.35 -6.60 -6.75
CA GLY A 28 -8.46 -6.85 -7.67
C GLY A 28 -9.19 -8.15 -7.36
N ALA A 29 -8.53 -9.10 -6.69
CA ALA A 29 -9.11 -10.34 -6.20
C ALA A 29 -9.49 -10.30 -4.70
N SER A 30 -9.52 -9.11 -4.08
CA SER A 30 -9.79 -8.95 -2.65
C SER A 30 -11.01 -8.06 -2.36
N SER A 31 -11.28 -7.81 -1.08
CA SER A 31 -12.32 -6.87 -0.61
C SER A 31 -12.12 -5.41 -1.08
N TYR A 32 -10.98 -5.09 -1.70
CA TYR A 32 -10.63 -3.74 -2.19
C TYR A 32 -10.79 -3.59 -3.72
N ALA A 33 -11.32 -4.61 -4.40
CA ALA A 33 -11.47 -4.65 -5.86
C ALA A 33 -12.36 -3.52 -6.42
N THR A 34 -13.28 -3.00 -5.62
CA THR A 34 -14.17 -1.89 -6.00
C THR A 34 -13.53 -0.53 -5.75
N GLY A 35 -12.47 -0.46 -4.94
CA GLY A 35 -11.76 0.77 -4.64
C GLY A 35 -10.85 0.67 -3.42
N TRP A 36 -9.67 1.26 -3.53
CA TRP A 36 -8.70 1.40 -2.44
C TRP A 36 -8.87 2.75 -1.75
N THR A 37 -9.02 2.74 -0.42
CA THR A 37 -8.88 3.94 0.41
C THR A 37 -7.39 4.21 0.66
N PRO A 38 -6.85 5.37 0.23
CA PRO A 38 -5.44 5.70 0.40
C PRO A 38 -5.00 5.60 1.86
N ILE A 39 -3.76 5.13 2.09
CA ILE A 39 -3.12 5.23 3.41
C ILE A 39 -2.85 6.71 3.67
N SER A 40 -3.59 7.32 4.59
CA SER A 40 -3.69 8.78 4.74
C SER A 40 -2.36 9.47 5.06
N SER A 41 -1.58 8.91 6.00
CA SER A 41 -0.24 9.39 6.35
C SER A 41 0.67 8.22 6.68
N PHE A 42 1.69 8.00 5.85
CA PHE A 42 2.71 6.98 6.08
C PHE A 42 4.07 7.62 6.36
N ARG A 43 4.72 7.17 7.44
CA ARG A 43 5.97 7.72 7.98
C ARG A 43 7.02 6.64 8.28
N GLY A 44 6.67 5.39 8.00
CA GLY A 44 7.51 4.22 8.26
C GLY A 44 8.24 3.77 7.01
N ALA A 45 8.53 2.48 6.97
CA ALA A 45 9.24 1.86 5.86
C ALA A 45 8.45 0.67 5.29
N LEU A 46 8.39 0.57 3.97
CA LEU A 46 7.84 -0.56 3.24
C LEU A 46 8.88 -1.05 2.24
N ASN A 47 9.44 -2.22 2.50
CA ASN A 47 10.33 -2.93 1.60
C ASN A 47 9.54 -4.00 0.84
N GLY A 48 9.42 -3.87 -0.47
CA GLY A 48 8.69 -4.81 -1.29
C GLY A 48 9.40 -6.11 -1.61
N GLN A 49 10.72 -6.21 -1.43
CA GLN A 49 11.52 -7.38 -1.82
C GLN A 49 11.31 -7.86 -3.28
N GLY A 50 10.97 -6.96 -4.20
CA GLY A 50 10.68 -7.25 -5.59
C GLY A 50 9.22 -7.64 -5.89
N HIS A 51 8.36 -7.74 -4.87
CA HIS A 51 6.96 -8.12 -5.04
C HIS A 51 6.11 -7.02 -5.68
N THR A 52 4.98 -7.47 -6.25
CA THR A 52 4.00 -6.61 -6.90
C THR A 52 2.75 -6.46 -6.02
N ILE A 53 2.21 -5.23 -5.95
CA ILE A 53 0.83 -4.98 -5.55
C ILE A 53 0.04 -4.65 -6.82
N SER A 54 -0.92 -5.49 -7.20
CA SER A 54 -1.72 -5.36 -8.44
C SER A 54 -3.19 -5.06 -8.16
N GLY A 55 -3.91 -4.66 -9.20
CA GLY A 55 -5.35 -4.38 -9.13
C GLY A 55 -5.69 -3.13 -8.32
N LEU A 56 -4.77 -2.16 -8.22
CA LEU A 56 -5.02 -0.92 -7.48
C LEU A 56 -6.08 -0.07 -8.19
N LYS A 57 -7.31 -0.15 -7.70
CA LYS A 57 -8.41 0.72 -8.15
C LYS A 57 -8.48 1.99 -7.30
N ILE A 58 -8.17 3.15 -7.89
CA ILE A 58 -8.29 4.44 -7.23
C ILE A 58 -9.71 4.98 -7.46
N VAL A 59 -10.46 5.21 -6.39
CA VAL A 59 -11.81 5.79 -6.40
C VAL A 59 -11.78 7.17 -5.76
N GLY A 60 -11.63 8.21 -6.57
CA GLY A 60 -11.58 9.59 -6.10
C GLY A 60 -10.90 10.52 -7.09
N ALA A 61 -11.28 11.79 -7.05
CA ALA A 61 -10.67 12.86 -7.81
C ALA A 61 -10.01 13.88 -6.86
N GLY A 62 -8.92 14.51 -7.29
CA GLY A 62 -8.20 15.53 -6.52
C GLY A 62 -6.84 15.07 -6.02
N THR A 63 -6.44 15.60 -4.86
CA THR A 63 -5.14 15.34 -4.23
C THR A 63 -5.21 14.20 -3.21
N ASN A 64 -4.05 13.66 -2.83
CA ASN A 64 -3.93 12.58 -1.84
C ASN A 64 -4.69 11.30 -2.20
N VAL A 65 -4.80 11.02 -3.50
CA VAL A 65 -5.35 9.78 -4.06
C VAL A 65 -4.23 8.85 -4.50
N GLY A 66 -4.41 7.53 -4.33
CA GLY A 66 -3.38 6.54 -4.63
C GLY A 66 -3.30 5.45 -3.57
N MET A 67 -2.23 4.65 -3.63
CA MET A 67 -1.93 3.67 -2.56
C MET A 67 -1.71 4.39 -1.22
N PHE A 68 -0.90 5.44 -1.26
CA PHE A 68 -0.60 6.36 -0.17
C PHE A 68 -1.15 7.74 -0.52
N GLY A 69 -1.87 8.36 0.41
CA GLY A 69 -2.36 9.73 0.25
C GLY A 69 -1.25 10.74 0.51
N MET A 70 -0.52 10.58 1.61
CA MET A 70 0.66 11.39 1.92
C MET A 70 1.75 10.53 2.56
N THR A 71 2.99 10.88 2.27
CA THR A 71 4.18 10.35 2.94
C THR A 71 4.94 11.48 3.62
N SER A 72 5.62 11.18 4.73
CA SER A 72 6.58 12.13 5.31
C SER A 72 7.95 12.05 4.64
N ALA A 73 8.79 13.06 4.81
CA ALA A 73 10.18 13.05 4.35
C ALA A 73 11.01 11.86 4.89
N ALA A 74 10.64 11.30 6.04
CA ALA A 74 11.31 10.14 6.64
C ALA A 74 10.79 8.79 6.12
N ALA A 75 9.73 8.77 5.30
CA ALA A 75 9.16 7.52 4.81
C ALA A 75 10.07 6.89 3.76
N SER A 76 10.24 5.57 3.82
CA SER A 76 10.98 4.80 2.82
C SER A 76 10.08 3.75 2.20
N ILE A 77 9.81 3.86 0.90
CA ILE A 77 8.96 2.91 0.18
C ILE A 77 9.74 2.51 -1.06
N GLY A 78 10.09 1.23 -1.19
CA GLY A 78 10.97 0.79 -2.26
C GLY A 78 10.95 -0.71 -2.48
N ASN A 79 11.61 -1.13 -3.55
CA ASN A 79 11.69 -2.52 -3.99
C ASN A 79 10.31 -3.18 -4.22
N LEU A 80 9.32 -2.42 -4.71
CA LEU A 80 8.02 -2.96 -5.10
C LEU A 80 7.58 -2.41 -6.44
N VAL A 81 6.66 -3.13 -7.07
CA VAL A 81 5.89 -2.65 -8.22
C VAL A 81 4.45 -2.41 -7.79
N ILE A 82 3.86 -1.29 -8.21
CA ILE A 82 2.43 -1.04 -8.04
C ILE A 82 1.78 -1.01 -9.42
N LYS A 83 0.80 -1.89 -9.66
CA LYS A 83 -0.01 -1.94 -10.88
C LYS A 83 -1.45 -1.56 -10.56
N LYS A 84 -1.98 -0.65 -11.36
CA LYS A 84 -3.41 -0.28 -11.33
C LYS A 84 -4.21 -1.27 -12.15
#